data_AF-W6MA87-F1
#
_entry.id   AF-W6MA87-F1
#
_cell.length_a   1.000
_cell.length_b   1.000
_cell.length_c   1.000
_cell.angle_alpha   90.00
_cell.angle_beta   90.00
_cell.angle_gamma   90.00
#
_symmetry.space_group_name_H-M   'P 1'
#
loop_
_entity.id
_entity.type
_entity.pdbx_description
1 polymer ?
#
loop_
_entity_poly.entity_id
_entity_poly.type
_entity_poly.pdbx_seq_one_letter_code
_entity_poly.pdbx_strand_id
1 'polypeptide(L)'
;MQLLKLKVLAEAAAVREVEVQHDATADGWTVHITYTTRTGERTEPLERQRGGLRTFATLDAVARCLAGLGLTAFRVNAVGLAEEEPP
;
A
#
# COMPACT_ATOMS: atom_id res chain seq x y z
N MET A 1 6.72 -5.09 -4.81
CA MET A 1 7.70 -4.01 -4.62
C MET A 1 8.27 -3.95 -3.20
N GLN A 2 9.58 -3.89 -3.01
CA GLN A 2 10.20 -3.68 -1.68
C GLN A 2 10.27 -2.19 -1.25
N LEU A 3 10.45 -1.94 0.05
CA LEU A 3 10.51 -0.59 0.62
C LEU A 3 11.67 0.26 0.09
N LEU A 4 12.82 -0.35 -0.26
CA LEU A 4 13.93 0.38 -0.88
C LEU A 4 13.53 0.94 -2.26
N LYS A 5 12.85 0.13 -3.08
CA LYS A 5 12.34 0.58 -4.39
C LYS A 5 11.29 1.67 -4.21
N LEU A 6 10.37 1.52 -3.24
CA LEU A 6 9.38 2.55 -2.94
C LEU A 6 10.03 3.88 -2.52
N LYS A 7 11.07 3.84 -1.69
CA LYS A 7 11.82 5.03 -1.28
C LYS A 7 12.38 5.78 -2.50
N VAL A 8 13.05 5.06 -3.41
CA VAL A 8 13.60 5.65 -4.64
C VAL A 8 12.50 6.27 -5.51
N LEU A 9 11.34 5.60 -5.64
CA LEU A 9 10.21 6.14 -6.41
C LEU A 9 9.61 7.39 -5.77
N ALA A 10 9.52 7.43 -4.43
CA ALA A 10 9.01 8.58 -3.71
C ALA A 10 9.96 9.79 -3.84
N GLU A 11 11.27 9.57 -3.68
CA GLU A 11 12.30 10.60 -3.87
C GLU A 11 12.32 11.14 -5.31
N ALA A 12 12.03 10.29 -6.30
CA ALA A 12 11.93 10.68 -7.70
C ALA A 12 10.56 11.26 -8.10
N ALA A 13 9.63 11.45 -7.15
CA ALA A 13 8.24 11.89 -7.41
C ALA A 13 7.50 11.05 -8.48
N ALA A 14 7.84 9.76 -8.57
CA ALA A 14 7.28 8.83 -9.57
C ALA A 14 6.01 8.10 -9.09
N VAL A 15 5.74 8.14 -7.78
CA VAL A 15 4.52 7.59 -7.19
C VAL A 15 3.32 8.46 -7.59
N ARG A 16 2.30 7.84 -8.18
CA ARG A 16 1.06 8.50 -8.60
C ARG A 16 -0.06 8.30 -7.61
N GLU A 17 -0.18 7.08 -7.12
CA GLU A 17 -1.26 6.72 -6.21
C GLU A 17 -0.79 5.64 -5.24
N VAL A 18 -1.34 5.70 -4.03
CA VAL A 18 -1.18 4.68 -3.00
C VAL A 18 -2.57 4.25 -2.60
N GLU A 19 -2.88 2.97 -2.81
CA GLU A 19 -4.11 2.33 -2.36
C GLU A 19 -3.80 1.34 -1.26
N VAL A 20 -4.65 1.28 -0.25
CA VAL A 20 -4.55 0.36 0.88
C VAL A 20 -5.78 -0.53 0.86
N GLN A 21 -5.57 -1.83 0.69
CA GLN A 21 -6.63 -2.82 0.55
C GLN A 21 -6.71 -3.69 1.81
N HIS A 22 -7.93 -4.03 2.23
CA HIS A 22 -8.12 -5.00 3.29
C HIS A 22 -7.82 -6.42 2.77
N ASP A 23 -6.97 -7.16 3.49
CA ASP A 23 -6.66 -8.57 3.25
C ASP A 23 -7.36 -9.41 4.32
N ALA A 24 -8.52 -9.97 3.94
CA ALA A 24 -9.33 -10.81 4.82
C ALA A 24 -8.62 -12.11 5.24
N THR A 25 -7.62 -12.58 4.49
CA THR A 25 -6.91 -13.83 4.83
C THR A 25 -5.88 -13.59 5.94
N ALA A 26 -5.28 -12.40 5.94
CA ALA A 26 -4.23 -12.02 6.88
C ALA A 26 -4.71 -11.11 8.01
N ASP A 27 -6.02 -10.79 8.05
CA ASP A 27 -6.65 -9.85 8.99
C ASP A 27 -5.86 -8.53 9.10
N GLY A 28 -5.70 -7.85 7.96
CA GLY A 28 -4.89 -6.65 7.91
C GLY A 28 -4.96 -5.90 6.59
N TRP A 29 -3.95 -5.08 6.36
CA TRP A 29 -3.92 -4.10 5.27
C TRP A 29 -2.70 -4.30 4.38
N THR A 30 -2.92 -4.42 3.08
CA THR A 30 -1.87 -4.46 2.08
C THR A 30 -1.82 -3.12 1.35
N VAL A 31 -0.62 -2.73 0.91
CA VAL A 31 -0.40 -1.45 0.24
C VAL A 31 -0.08 -1.72 -1.22
N HIS A 32 -0.81 -1.10 -2.13
CA HIS A 32 -0.59 -1.15 -3.57
C HIS A 32 -0.13 0.23 -4.05
N ILE A 33 0.95 0.26 -4.81
CA ILE A 33 1.55 1.50 -5.27
C ILE A 33 1.47 1.57 -6.79
N THR A 34 0.84 2.63 -7.29
CA THR A 34 0.83 2.97 -8.71
C THR A 34 1.92 4.01 -8.97
N TYR A 35 2.78 3.75 -9.94
CA TYR A 35 3.88 4.63 -10.31
C TYR A 35 4.13 4.62 -11.81
N THR A 36 4.69 5.72 -12.31
CA THR A 36 5.04 5.85 -13.73
C THR A 36 6.38 5.18 -14.04
N THR A 37 6.42 4.46 -15.15
CA THR A 37 7.65 3.91 -15.75
C THR A 37 7.83 4.45 -17.17
N ARG A 38 9.00 4.20 -17.77
CA ARG A 38 9.24 4.56 -19.19
C ARG A 38 8.26 3.89 -20.15
N THR A 39 7.66 2.75 -19.78
CA THR A 39 6.75 1.97 -20.61
C THR A 39 5.27 2.17 -20.23
N GLY A 40 4.95 3.13 -19.36
CA GLY A 40 3.60 3.37 -18.86
C GLY A 40 3.47 3.21 -17.35
N GLU A 41 2.24 3.21 -16.85
CA GLU A 41 1.95 3.04 -15.43
C GLU A 41 2.05 1.58 -15.00
N ARG A 42 2.48 1.37 -13.76
CA ARG A 42 2.47 0.06 -13.12
C ARG A 42 1.91 0.17 -11.72
N THR A 43 1.17 -0.85 -11.32
CA THR A 43 0.68 -1.03 -9.95
C THR A 43 1.29 -2.31 -9.39
N GLU A 44 1.94 -2.22 -8.22
CA GLU A 44 2.56 -3.37 -7.56
C GLU A 44 2.25 -3.34 -6.05
N PRO A 45 2.04 -4.51 -5.41
CA PRO A 45 1.90 -4.58 -3.96
C PRO A 45 3.23 -4.28 -3.27
N LEU A 46 3.18 -3.71 -2.07
CA LEU A 46 4.31 -3.58 -1.18
C LEU A 46 4.65 -4.96 -0.60
N GLU A 47 5.92 -5.29 -0.63
CA GLU A 47 6.47 -6.57 -0.24
C GLU A 47 7.43 -6.42 0.94
N ARG A 48 7.59 -7.53 1.65
CA ARG A 48 8.64 -7.68 2.65
C ARG A 48 10.00 -7.73 1.96
N GLN A 49 11.08 -7.39 2.68
CA GLN A 49 12.44 -7.49 2.14
C GLN A 49 12.84 -8.91 1.71
N ARG A 50 12.17 -9.95 2.24
CA ARG A 50 12.39 -11.35 1.86
C ARG A 50 11.40 -11.86 0.81
N GLY A 51 10.62 -10.96 0.19
CA GLY A 51 9.53 -11.30 -0.73
C GLY A 51 8.21 -11.59 0.00
N GLY A 52 7.13 -11.60 -0.79
CA GLY A 52 5.77 -11.79 -0.30
C GLY A 52 5.12 -10.49 0.18
N LEU A 53 3.79 -10.48 0.15
CA LEU A 53 2.95 -9.35 0.54
C LEU A 53 3.31 -8.85 1.93
N ARG A 54 3.45 -7.53 2.05
CA ARG A 54 3.59 -6.87 3.34
C ARG A 54 2.21 -6.47 3.84
N THR A 55 1.74 -7.20 4.83
CA THR A 55 0.50 -6.88 5.56
C THR A 55 0.82 -6.05 6.80
N PHE A 56 0.00 -5.05 7.06
CA PHE A 56 0.02 -4.22 8.26
C PHE A 56 -1.21 -4.50 9.10
N ALA A 57 -1.06 -4.55 10.42
CA ALA A 57 -2.19 -4.80 11.32
C ALA A 57 -3.20 -3.64 11.34
N THR A 58 -2.75 -2.40 11.11
CA THR A 58 -3.62 -1.21 11.21
C THR A 58 -3.32 -0.19 10.11
N LEU A 59 -4.33 0.60 9.74
CA LEU A 59 -4.16 1.75 8.86
C LEU A 59 -3.17 2.78 9.41
N ASP A 60 -3.09 2.90 10.73
CA ASP A 60 -2.14 3.79 11.42
C ASP A 60 -0.69 3.31 11.24
N ALA A 61 -0.45 1.99 11.24
CA ALA A 61 0.85 1.42 10.88
C ALA A 61 1.21 1.66 9.40
N VAL A 62 0.22 1.60 8.50
CA VAL A 62 0.39 1.97 7.09
C VAL A 62 0.75 3.45 6.97
N ALA A 63 0.00 4.34 7.61
CA ALA A 63 0.22 5.78 7.58
C ALA A 63 1.61 6.15 8.08
N ARG A 64 2.07 5.61 9.21
CA ARG A 64 3.44 5.84 9.71
C ARG A 64 4.50 5.37 8.72
N CYS A 65 4.29 4.20 8.09
CA CYS A 65 5.22 3.66 7.10
C CYS A 65 5.34 4.56 5.87
N LEU A 66 4.22 5.07 5.36
CA LEU A 66 4.18 5.95 4.19
C LEU A 66 4.70 7.36 4.51
N ALA A 67 4.35 7.90 5.68
CA ALA A 67 4.84 9.19 6.16
C ALA A 67 6.37 9.22 6.29
N GLY A 68 6.98 8.12 6.74
CA GLY A 68 8.44 7.97 6.77
C GLY A 68 9.13 8.02 5.39
N LEU A 69 8.35 7.94 4.31
CA LEU A 69 8.79 8.03 2.92
C LEU A 69 8.32 9.34 2.24
N GLY A 70 7.72 10.26 3.01
CA GLY A 70 7.17 11.52 2.48
C GLY A 70 5.83 11.37 1.74
N LEU A 71 5.21 10.19 1.79
CA LEU A 71 3.90 9.93 1.19
C LEU A 71 2.81 10.19 2.25
N THR A 72 2.12 11.32 2.14
CA THR A 72 1.19 11.81 3.17
C THR A 72 -0.28 11.48 2.91
N ALA A 73 -0.60 10.97 1.72
CA ALA A 73 -1.97 10.61 1.34
C ALA A 73 -2.00 9.23 0.70
N PHE A 74 -3.06 8.49 1.01
CA PHE A 74 -3.39 7.21 0.39
C PHE A 74 -4.91 7.01 0.42
N ARG A 75 -5.42 6.21 -0.52
CA ARG A 75 -6.82 5.79 -0.55
C ARG A 75 -6.98 4.48 0.22
N VAL A 76 -8.10 4.34 0.92
CA VAL A 76 -8.46 3.11 1.63
C VAL A 76 -9.58 2.43 0.87
N ASN A 77 -9.36 1.19 0.50
CA ASN A 77 -10.34 0.30 -0.08
C ASN A 77 -10.73 -0.74 0.98
N ALA A 78 -11.90 -0.54 1.60
CA ALA A 78 -12.45 -1.38 2.64
C ALA A 78 -13.44 -2.44 2.11
N VAL A 79 -13.37 -2.78 0.82
CA VAL A 79 -14.18 -3.86 0.26
C VAL A 79 -13.88 -5.16 1.02
N GLY A 80 -14.93 -5.81 1.53
CA GLY A 80 -14.81 -7.02 2.35
C GLY A 80 -14.71 -6.81 3.87
N LEU A 81 -14.68 -5.56 4.37
CA LEU A 81 -14.89 -5.25 5.80
C LEU A 81 -16.37 -5.08 6.16
N ALA A 82 -17.23 -4.88 5.16
CA ALA A 82 -18.67 -4.81 5.36
C ALA A 82 -19.24 -6.24 5.51
N GLU A 83 -19.09 -6.82 6.69
CA GLU A 83 -19.99 -7.89 7.14
C GLU A 83 -21.26 -7.25 7.73
N GLU A 84 -22.40 -7.82 7.36
CA GLU A 84 -23.76 -7.35 7.60
C GLU A 84 -24.05 -6.94 9.06
N GLU A 85 -24.61 -5.75 9.23
CA GLU A 85 -25.28 -5.32 10.46
C GLU A 85 -26.47 -6.28 10.71
N PRO A 86 -26.50 -7.09 11.79
CA PRO A 86 -27.65 -7.94 12.03
C PRO A 86 -28.85 -7.10 12.53
N PRO A 87 -30.09 -7.48 12.18
CA PRO A 87 -31.30 -6.73 12.53
C PRO A 87 -31.60 -6.69 14.03
#